data_AF-A0A7U3CZJ6-F1
#
_entry.id   AF-A0A7U3CZJ6-F1
#
_cell.length_a   1.000
_cell.length_b   1.000
_cell.length_c   1.000
_cell.angle_alpha   90.00
_cell.angle_beta   90.00
_cell.angle_gamma   90.00
#
_symmetry.space_group_name_H-M   'P 1'
#
loop_
_entity.id
_entity.type
_entity.pdbx_description
1 polymer ?
#
loop_
_entity_poly.entity_id
_entity_poly.type
_entity_poly.pdbx_seq_one_letter_code
_entity_poly.pdbx_strand_id
1 'polypeptide(L)'
;MAFSAIKSIGLMFGRGNVEKKSRALSRKATALEEGIDKEIEYIFPGSEDDKDIKKYFSALGIKPTSDKTKIRSAYISRAKEYHPDISREENAEEMMKLVNEAYSALSEKSLGVDNLRDEKKSVAAMEKLALELYVKLRNSDYDKMVGIARRGVTKQEFSAIVADFCDWNKRFSRVEKAITGRLDKRLKALERHKQKCVGFEQKISRDNLDAMASANRCISGINESLRKGYTVRSYADIAFANARERIMPIEQKQKEILYKSIR
;
A
#
# COMPACT_ATOMS: atom_id res chain seq x y z
N MET A 1 -33.15 -21.05 39.06
CA MET A 1 -32.35 -20.04 39.77
C MET A 1 -30.89 -20.16 39.30
N ALA A 2 -30.52 -19.57 38.17
CA ALA A 2 -30.33 -18.15 37.88
C ALA A 2 -28.94 -17.63 38.32
N PHE A 3 -28.06 -17.48 37.32
CA PHE A 3 -27.22 -16.29 37.12
C PHE A 3 -26.44 -15.72 38.31
N SER A 4 -25.47 -16.43 38.88
CA SER A 4 -24.51 -15.79 39.81
C SER A 4 -23.01 -15.97 39.49
N ALA A 5 -22.62 -16.73 38.46
CA ALA A 5 -21.20 -16.99 38.20
C ALA A 5 -20.52 -16.06 37.18
N ILE A 6 -21.24 -15.18 36.48
CA ILE A 6 -20.66 -14.34 35.40
C ILE A 6 -20.20 -12.95 35.89
N LYS A 7 -20.37 -12.62 37.18
CA LYS A 7 -20.10 -11.26 37.67
C LYS A 7 -18.69 -10.99 38.22
N SER A 8 -17.70 -11.85 37.99
CA SER A 8 -16.37 -11.73 38.65
C SER A 8 -15.16 -11.44 37.74
N ILE A 9 -15.30 -11.37 36.40
CA ILE A 9 -14.16 -11.04 35.52
C ILE A 9 -14.24 -9.59 34.98
N GLY A 10 -15.33 -8.88 35.26
CA GLY A 10 -15.54 -7.48 34.84
C GLY A 10 -14.77 -6.41 35.64
N LEU A 11 -13.98 -6.79 36.64
CA LEU A 11 -13.36 -5.87 37.61
C LEU A 11 -11.84 -5.67 37.46
N MET A 12 -11.23 -6.03 36.32
CA MET A 12 -9.75 -5.92 36.19
C MET A 12 -9.22 -4.63 35.54
N PHE A 13 -10.05 -3.72 35.04
CA PHE A 13 -9.56 -2.46 34.51
C PHE A 13 -10.45 -1.30 34.95
N GLY A 14 -9.95 -0.46 35.86
CA GLY A 14 -10.57 0.84 36.13
C GLY A 14 -10.75 1.62 34.82
N ARG A 15 -11.83 2.42 34.69
CA ARG A 15 -12.19 3.15 33.46
C ARG A 15 -10.99 3.86 32.80
N GLY A 16 -10.12 4.48 33.60
CA GLY A 16 -8.90 5.13 33.11
C GLY A 16 -7.88 4.20 32.43
N ASN A 17 -7.78 2.93 32.84
CA ASN A 17 -6.90 1.96 32.17
C ASN A 17 -7.49 1.46 30.84
N VAL A 18 -8.83 1.33 30.75
CA VAL A 18 -9.52 0.96 29.50
C VAL A 18 -9.30 2.02 28.43
N GLU A 19 -9.48 3.29 28.77
CA GLU A 19 -9.24 4.41 27.84
C GLU A 19 -7.79 4.50 27.38
N LYS A 20 -6.82 4.40 28.30
CA LYS A 20 -5.39 4.39 27.96
C LYS A 20 -5.05 3.28 26.97
N LYS A 21 -5.57 2.08 27.20
CA LYS A 21 -5.37 0.93 26.32
C LYS A 21 -6.05 1.13 24.96
N SER A 22 -7.27 1.66 24.93
CA SER A 22 -7.99 2.00 23.70
C SER A 22 -7.18 2.98 22.85
N ARG A 23 -6.70 4.10 23.44
CA ARG A 23 -5.86 5.08 22.75
C ARG A 23 -4.56 4.49 22.22
N ALA A 24 -3.90 3.62 22.99
CA ALA A 24 -2.66 2.96 22.57
C ALA A 24 -2.90 2.02 21.36
N LEU A 25 -3.99 1.26 21.38
CA LEU A 25 -4.38 0.38 20.27
C LEU A 25 -4.69 1.18 19.01
N SER A 26 -5.45 2.27 19.14
CA SER A 26 -5.79 3.15 18.01
C SER A 26 -4.55 3.80 17.40
N ARG A 27 -3.64 4.37 18.21
CA ARG A 27 -2.39 4.97 17.71
C ARG A 27 -1.55 3.97 16.92
N LYS A 28 -1.45 2.74 17.42
CA LYS A 28 -0.70 1.68 16.73
C LYS A 28 -1.40 1.23 15.45
N ALA A 29 -2.74 1.21 15.41
CA ALA A 29 -3.50 0.93 14.20
C ALA A 29 -3.20 1.98 13.14
N THR A 30 -3.36 3.27 13.46
CA THR A 30 -3.08 4.38 12.54
C THR A 30 -1.66 4.32 11.97
N ALA A 31 -0.64 4.06 12.80
CA ALA A 31 0.73 3.92 12.31
C ALA A 31 0.94 2.74 11.33
N LEU A 32 0.20 1.64 11.52
CA LEU A 32 0.26 0.48 10.62
C LEU A 32 -0.50 0.76 9.31
N GLU A 33 -1.66 1.42 9.40
CA GLU A 33 -2.48 1.85 8.26
C GLU A 33 -1.72 2.84 7.36
N GLU A 34 -1.15 3.90 7.94
CA GLU A 34 -0.27 4.84 7.22
C GLU A 34 0.91 4.14 6.55
N GLY A 35 1.42 3.08 7.20
CA GLY A 35 2.46 2.24 6.65
C GLY A 35 2.02 1.52 5.38
N ILE A 36 0.80 1.00 5.34
CA ILE A 36 0.23 0.31 4.17
C ILE A 36 -0.04 1.32 3.07
N ASP A 37 -0.65 2.46 3.38
CA ASP A 37 -0.94 3.52 2.41
C ASP A 37 0.34 3.98 1.70
N LYS A 38 1.46 4.12 2.43
CA LYS A 38 2.77 4.44 1.84
C LYS A 38 3.31 3.37 0.90
N GLU A 39 3.12 2.08 1.21
CA GLU A 39 3.56 1.02 0.29
C GLU A 39 2.66 0.96 -0.94
N ILE A 40 1.35 1.18 -0.79
CA ILE A 40 0.41 1.26 -1.93
C ILE A 40 0.84 2.42 -2.85
N GLU A 41 1.12 3.60 -2.29
CA GLU A 41 1.58 4.76 -3.04
C GLU A 41 2.94 4.50 -3.72
N TYR A 42 3.83 3.75 -3.09
CA TYR A 42 5.11 3.39 -3.70
C TYR A 42 4.95 2.42 -4.89
N ILE A 43 4.02 1.47 -4.79
CA ILE A 43 3.74 0.50 -5.86
C ILE A 43 3.00 1.17 -7.02
N PHE A 44 2.08 2.07 -6.69
CA PHE A 44 1.36 2.92 -7.63
C PHE A 44 1.69 4.38 -7.36
N PRO A 45 2.89 4.84 -7.77
CA PRO A 45 3.14 6.27 -7.80
C PRO A 45 2.10 6.80 -8.77
N GLY A 46 1.19 7.65 -8.30
CA GLY A 46 0.16 8.22 -9.12
C GLY A 46 0.73 8.82 -10.41
N SER A 47 -0.12 8.98 -11.43
CA SER A 47 0.27 9.72 -12.64
C SER A 47 0.80 11.11 -12.28
N GLU A 48 1.45 11.81 -13.20
CA GLU A 48 1.95 13.17 -12.98
C GLU A 48 0.84 14.10 -12.43
N ASP A 49 -0.41 13.83 -12.79
CA ASP A 49 -1.63 14.46 -12.26
C ASP A 49 -1.87 14.26 -10.75
N ASP A 50 -1.26 13.27 -10.09
CA ASP A 50 -1.41 13.01 -8.64
C ASP A 50 -0.50 13.91 -7.79
N LYS A 51 0.61 14.42 -8.34
CA LYS A 51 1.41 15.47 -7.67
C LYS A 51 0.62 16.76 -7.57
N ASP A 52 -0.10 17.12 -8.64
CA ASP A 52 -0.96 18.28 -8.67
C ASP A 52 -2.16 18.12 -7.72
N ILE A 53 -2.74 16.92 -7.60
CA ILE A 53 -3.77 16.65 -6.59
C ILE A 53 -3.28 16.93 -5.17
N LYS A 54 -2.08 16.47 -4.79
CA LYS A 54 -1.52 16.73 -3.45
C LYS A 54 -1.31 18.23 -3.22
N LYS A 55 -0.87 18.97 -4.25
CA LYS A 55 -0.76 20.42 -4.23
C LYS A 55 -2.14 21.08 -4.05
N TYR A 56 -3.17 20.59 -4.73
CA TYR A 56 -4.55 21.10 -4.63
C TYR A 56 -5.19 20.87 -3.26
N PHE A 57 -5.01 19.69 -2.66
CA PHE A 57 -5.46 19.44 -1.28
C PHE A 57 -4.76 20.37 -0.28
N SER A 58 -3.46 20.61 -0.48
CA SER A 58 -2.68 21.52 0.35
C SER A 58 -3.10 22.98 0.17
N ALA A 59 -3.39 23.39 -1.07
CA ALA A 59 -3.89 24.73 -1.41
C ALA A 59 -5.27 25.00 -0.77
N LEU A 60 -6.15 24.00 -0.74
CA LEU A 60 -7.43 24.08 -0.03
C LEU A 60 -7.31 23.87 1.49
N GLY A 61 -6.13 23.49 2.01
CA GLY A 61 -5.88 23.26 3.44
C GLY A 61 -6.63 22.04 4.01
N ILE A 62 -6.90 21.04 3.19
CA ILE A 62 -7.66 19.85 3.56
C ILE A 62 -6.86 18.56 3.32
N LYS A 63 -7.25 17.48 4.00
CA LYS A 63 -6.57 16.18 3.84
C LYS A 63 -6.97 15.51 2.52
N PRO A 64 -6.10 14.70 1.90
CA PRO A 64 -6.44 13.88 0.73
C PRO A 64 -7.61 12.91 0.92
N THR A 65 -8.02 12.66 2.16
CA THR A 65 -9.15 11.80 2.55
C THR A 65 -10.45 12.58 2.79
N SER A 66 -10.48 13.87 2.48
CA SER A 66 -11.67 14.73 2.67
C SER A 66 -12.75 14.42 1.63
N ASP A 67 -14.01 14.43 2.06
CA ASP A 67 -15.17 14.19 1.19
C ASP A 67 -15.53 15.40 0.33
N LYS A 68 -16.39 15.19 -0.68
CA LYS A 68 -16.80 16.25 -1.64
C LYS A 68 -17.44 17.46 -0.96
N THR A 69 -18.15 17.25 0.15
CA THR A 69 -18.75 18.31 0.97
C THR A 69 -17.68 19.17 1.63
N LYS A 70 -16.61 18.56 2.17
CA LYS A 70 -15.48 19.27 2.78
C LYS A 70 -14.59 19.96 1.75
N ILE A 71 -14.42 19.39 0.56
CA ILE A 71 -13.74 20.04 -0.58
C ILE A 71 -14.49 21.33 -0.98
N ARG A 72 -15.81 21.26 -1.14
CA ARG A 72 -16.64 22.43 -1.47
C ARG A 72 -16.61 23.49 -0.37
N SER A 73 -16.68 23.08 0.90
CA SER A 73 -16.62 24.00 2.03
C SER A 73 -15.28 24.73 2.12
N ALA A 74 -14.17 24.00 1.94
CA ALA A 74 -12.82 24.58 1.94
C ALA A 74 -12.61 25.54 0.76
N TYR A 75 -13.11 25.19 -0.44
CA TYR A 75 -13.11 26.09 -1.59
C TYR A 75 -13.84 27.41 -1.30
N ILE A 76 -15.06 27.37 -0.76
CA ILE A 76 -15.83 28.58 -0.43
C ILE A 76 -15.09 29.44 0.60
N SER A 77 -14.44 28.81 1.58
CA SER A 77 -13.66 29.53 2.60
C SER A 77 -12.46 30.25 1.97
N ARG A 78 -11.67 29.56 1.14
CA ARG A 78 -10.48 30.13 0.49
C ARG A 78 -10.83 31.15 -0.59
N ALA A 79 -11.92 30.94 -1.32
CA ALA A 79 -12.40 31.88 -2.32
C ALA A 79 -12.84 33.22 -1.70
N LYS A 80 -13.34 33.22 -0.46
CA LYS A 80 -13.66 34.46 0.29
C LYS A 80 -12.41 35.17 0.81
N GLU A 81 -11.36 34.41 1.11
CA GLU A 81 -10.08 34.91 1.64
C GLU A 81 -9.24 35.59 0.53
N TYR A 82 -9.26 35.03 -0.68
CA TYR A 82 -8.49 35.51 -1.83
C TYR A 82 -9.34 36.21 -2.90
N HIS A 83 -10.59 36.57 -2.60
CA HIS A 83 -11.44 37.29 -3.56
C HIS A 83 -10.82 38.66 -3.91
N PRO A 84 -10.75 39.04 -5.20
CA PRO A 84 -10.13 40.31 -5.62
C PRO A 84 -10.80 41.55 -4.99
N ASP A 85 -12.08 41.45 -4.64
CA ASP A 85 -12.81 42.57 -4.00
C ASP A 85 -12.54 42.74 -2.50
N ILE A 86 -11.93 41.75 -1.84
CA ILE A 86 -11.80 41.71 -0.36
C ILE A 86 -10.34 41.55 0.08
N SER A 87 -9.54 40.80 -0.67
CA SER A 87 -8.15 40.52 -0.33
C SER A 87 -7.22 41.65 -0.73
N ARG A 88 -6.26 41.98 0.16
CA ARG A 88 -5.23 43.00 -0.07
C ARG A 88 -3.83 42.42 -0.17
N GLU A 89 -3.72 41.09 -0.25
CA GLU A 89 -2.43 40.41 -0.36
C GLU A 89 -1.92 40.45 -1.80
N GLU A 90 -0.61 40.67 -1.99
CA GLU A 90 0.01 40.77 -3.31
C GLU A 90 -0.09 39.48 -4.13
N ASN A 91 -0.25 38.34 -3.46
CA ASN A 91 -0.42 37.01 -4.06
C ASN A 91 -1.88 36.55 -4.14
N ALA A 92 -2.86 37.40 -3.83
CA ALA A 92 -4.27 37.01 -3.79
C ALA A 92 -4.78 36.48 -5.16
N GLU A 93 -4.34 37.09 -6.26
CA GLU A 93 -4.73 36.65 -7.61
C GLU A 93 -4.17 35.26 -7.96
N GLU A 94 -2.91 35.00 -7.62
CA GLU A 94 -2.26 33.70 -7.86
C GLU A 94 -2.87 32.61 -6.99
N MET A 95 -3.16 32.93 -5.72
CA MET A 95 -3.82 32.02 -4.79
C MET A 95 -5.26 31.72 -5.21
N MET A 96 -5.99 32.71 -5.72
CA MET A 96 -7.35 32.52 -6.23
C MET A 96 -7.37 31.63 -7.48
N LYS A 97 -6.42 31.81 -8.42
CA LYS A 97 -6.24 30.90 -9.57
C LYS A 97 -5.96 29.47 -9.12
N LEU A 98 -5.04 29.29 -8.18
CA LEU A 98 -4.69 27.98 -7.63
C LEU A 98 -5.86 27.32 -6.90
N VAL A 99 -6.67 28.08 -6.16
CA VAL A 99 -7.87 27.59 -5.45
C VAL A 99 -8.98 27.18 -6.42
N ASN A 100 -9.16 27.93 -7.51
CA ASN A 100 -10.12 27.59 -8.56
C ASN A 100 -9.70 26.34 -9.34
N GLU A 101 -8.43 26.26 -9.75
CA GLU A 101 -7.84 25.07 -10.39
C GLU A 101 -7.94 23.85 -9.47
N ALA A 102 -7.62 24.02 -8.19
CA ALA A 102 -7.77 22.98 -7.18
C ALA A 102 -9.22 22.51 -7.09
N TYR A 103 -10.21 23.41 -7.00
CA TYR A 103 -11.60 22.99 -6.91
C TYR A 103 -12.10 22.29 -8.17
N SER A 104 -11.80 22.79 -9.36
CA SER A 104 -12.17 22.14 -10.63
C SER A 104 -11.56 20.74 -10.72
N ALA A 105 -10.24 20.63 -10.51
CA ALA A 105 -9.55 19.34 -10.55
C ALA A 105 -10.07 18.38 -9.47
N LEU A 106 -10.29 18.84 -8.24
CA LEU A 106 -10.75 18.00 -7.12
C LEU A 106 -12.25 17.66 -7.17
N SER A 107 -13.07 18.46 -7.87
CA SER A 107 -14.52 18.22 -7.99
C SER A 107 -14.88 17.30 -9.16
N GLU A 108 -14.12 17.39 -10.26
CA GLU A 108 -14.26 16.52 -11.44
C GLU A 108 -13.51 15.20 -11.27
N LYS A 109 -12.32 15.22 -10.66
CA LYS A 109 -11.55 14.01 -10.38
C LYS A 109 -12.16 13.29 -9.19
N SER A 110 -12.51 12.02 -9.37
CA SER A 110 -12.87 11.13 -8.27
C SER A 110 -11.60 10.82 -7.47
N LEU A 111 -11.36 11.60 -6.42
CA LEU A 111 -10.08 11.67 -5.73
C LEU A 111 -9.68 10.38 -5.02
N GLY A 112 -8.45 9.93 -5.31
CA GLY A 112 -7.63 9.11 -4.42
C GLY A 112 -8.02 7.64 -4.26
N VAL A 113 -9.13 7.20 -4.85
CA VAL A 113 -9.57 5.79 -4.84
C VAL A 113 -9.64 5.22 -6.27
N ASP A 114 -9.57 6.08 -7.30
CA ASP A 114 -9.78 5.65 -8.69
C ASP A 114 -8.57 4.97 -9.35
N ASN A 115 -7.35 5.16 -8.85
CA ASN A 115 -6.20 4.38 -9.33
C ASN A 115 -6.33 2.89 -8.94
N LEU A 116 -7.01 2.58 -7.82
CA LEU A 116 -7.46 1.21 -7.51
C LEU A 116 -8.71 0.77 -8.30
N ARG A 117 -9.45 1.67 -8.96
CA ARG A 117 -10.70 1.30 -9.69
C ARG A 117 -10.45 0.80 -11.09
N ASP A 118 -9.36 1.21 -11.74
CA ASP A 118 -8.96 0.62 -13.02
C ASP A 118 -7.98 -0.52 -12.78
N GLU A 119 -8.54 -1.67 -12.38
CA GLU A 119 -7.83 -2.94 -12.23
C GLU A 119 -6.92 -3.21 -13.42
N LYS A 120 -7.41 -2.97 -14.64
CA LYS A 120 -6.67 -3.25 -15.88
C LYS A 120 -5.39 -2.42 -15.98
N LYS A 121 -5.47 -1.10 -15.72
CA LYS A 121 -4.29 -0.22 -15.71
C LYS A 121 -3.31 -0.59 -14.61
N SER A 122 -3.82 -0.86 -13.40
CA SER A 122 -3.01 -1.27 -12.25
C SER A 122 -2.24 -2.56 -12.52
N VAL A 123 -2.93 -3.59 -13.04
CA VAL A 123 -2.33 -4.86 -13.43
C VAL A 123 -1.27 -4.64 -14.51
N ALA A 124 -1.56 -3.87 -15.56
CA ALA A 124 -0.60 -3.60 -16.64
C ALA A 124 0.67 -2.87 -16.14
N ALA A 125 0.52 -1.90 -15.23
CA ALA A 125 1.64 -1.18 -14.64
C ALA A 125 2.53 -2.10 -13.78
N MET A 126 1.92 -2.94 -12.94
CA MET A 126 2.63 -3.94 -12.14
C MET A 126 3.31 -5.00 -12.99
N GLU A 127 2.66 -5.44 -14.07
CA GLU A 127 3.21 -6.42 -15.01
C GLU A 127 4.45 -5.85 -15.68
N LYS A 128 4.38 -4.61 -16.16
CA LYS A 128 5.53 -3.89 -16.72
C LYS A 128 6.68 -3.80 -15.72
N LEU A 129 6.40 -3.36 -14.49
CA LEU A 129 7.39 -3.29 -13.42
C LEU A 129 8.04 -4.66 -13.12
N ALA A 130 7.23 -5.72 -13.08
CA ALA A 130 7.73 -7.09 -12.85
C ALA A 130 8.68 -7.54 -13.97
N LEU A 131 8.33 -7.29 -15.23
CA LEU A 131 9.18 -7.61 -16.39
C LEU A 131 10.49 -6.82 -16.36
N GLU A 132 10.45 -5.51 -16.07
CA GLU A 132 11.64 -4.66 -15.97
C GLU A 132 12.60 -5.12 -14.86
N LEU A 133 12.06 -5.37 -13.66
CA LEU A 133 12.84 -5.90 -12.53
C LEU A 133 13.39 -7.29 -12.83
N TYR A 134 12.63 -8.13 -13.53
CA TYR A 134 13.08 -9.45 -13.94
C TYR A 134 14.33 -9.36 -14.84
N VAL A 135 14.29 -8.53 -15.89
CA VAL A 135 15.43 -8.32 -16.79
C VAL A 135 16.65 -7.79 -16.03
N LYS A 136 16.44 -6.81 -15.14
CA LYS A 136 17.52 -6.27 -14.30
C LYS A 136 18.17 -7.33 -13.43
N LEU A 137 17.37 -8.17 -12.77
CA LEU A 137 17.88 -9.27 -11.95
C LEU A 137 18.57 -10.35 -12.79
N ARG A 138 18.02 -10.67 -13.96
CA ARG A 138 18.60 -11.65 -14.89
C ARG A 138 19.99 -11.22 -15.34
N ASN A 139 20.18 -9.95 -15.69
CA ASN A 139 21.49 -9.41 -16.07
C ASN A 139 22.47 -9.49 -14.89
N SER A 140 22.04 -9.10 -13.68
CA SER A 140 22.90 -9.23 -12.49
C SER A 140 23.27 -10.69 -12.18
N ASP A 141 22.35 -11.64 -12.35
CA ASP A 141 22.63 -13.07 -12.16
C ASP A 141 23.59 -13.58 -13.23
N TYR A 142 23.47 -13.11 -14.48
CA TYR A 142 24.38 -13.44 -15.57
C TYR A 142 25.80 -12.95 -15.29
N ASP A 143 25.95 -11.69 -14.85
CA ASP A 143 27.25 -11.13 -14.50
C ASP A 143 27.92 -11.91 -13.36
N LYS A 144 27.14 -12.33 -12.36
CA LYS A 144 27.62 -13.22 -11.28
C LYS A 144 28.05 -14.57 -11.81
N MET A 145 27.23 -15.19 -12.66
CA MET A 145 27.52 -16.50 -13.28
C MET A 145 28.85 -16.45 -14.04
N VAL A 146 29.04 -15.45 -14.92
CA VAL A 146 30.27 -15.25 -15.69
C VAL A 146 31.45 -14.94 -14.77
N GLY A 147 31.26 -14.09 -13.76
CA GLY A 147 32.30 -13.72 -12.80
C GLY A 147 32.82 -14.91 -11.99
N ILE A 148 31.96 -15.86 -11.63
CA ILE A 148 32.36 -17.10 -10.95
C ILE A 148 33.07 -18.03 -11.94
N ALA A 149 32.52 -18.20 -13.15
CA ALA A 149 33.10 -19.08 -14.17
C ALA A 149 34.55 -18.69 -14.56
N ARG A 150 34.85 -17.39 -14.57
CA ARG A 150 36.19 -16.86 -14.87
C ARG A 150 37.27 -17.21 -13.82
N ARG A 151 36.90 -17.69 -12.64
CA ARG A 151 37.85 -17.99 -11.55
C ARG A 151 38.52 -19.36 -11.68
N GLY A 152 38.24 -20.10 -12.75
CA GLY A 152 38.72 -21.47 -12.94
C GLY A 152 37.89 -22.44 -12.10
N VAL A 153 36.74 -22.84 -12.63
CA VAL A 153 35.82 -23.81 -12.00
C VAL A 153 35.88 -25.15 -12.70
N THR A 154 35.63 -26.23 -11.97
CA THR A 154 35.47 -27.57 -12.55
C THR A 154 34.23 -27.65 -13.44
N LYS A 155 34.15 -28.66 -14.32
CA LYS A 155 32.96 -28.89 -15.16
C LYS A 155 31.69 -29.09 -14.31
N GLN A 156 31.81 -29.76 -13.17
CA GLN A 156 30.69 -30.01 -12.24
C GLN A 156 30.21 -28.71 -11.59
N GLU A 157 31.13 -27.87 -11.10
CA GLU A 157 30.81 -26.56 -10.53
C GLU A 157 30.19 -25.63 -11.57
N PHE A 158 30.74 -25.60 -12.79
CA PHE A 158 30.18 -24.80 -13.89
C PHE A 158 28.75 -25.24 -14.23
N SER A 159 28.49 -26.55 -14.29
CA SER A 159 27.14 -27.08 -14.51
C SER A 159 26.18 -26.68 -13.40
N ALA A 160 26.63 -26.65 -12.13
CA ALA A 160 25.81 -26.22 -11.00
C ALA A 160 25.49 -24.72 -11.07
N ILE A 161 26.48 -23.90 -11.42
CA ILE A 161 26.34 -22.44 -11.60
C ILE A 161 25.32 -22.14 -12.72
N VAL A 162 25.40 -22.84 -13.85
CA VAL A 162 24.44 -22.66 -14.94
C VAL A 162 23.05 -23.16 -14.54
N ALA A 163 22.94 -24.26 -13.78
CA ALA A 163 21.66 -24.73 -13.27
C ALA A 163 20.98 -23.69 -12.36
N ASP A 164 21.74 -23.04 -11.47
CA ASP A 164 21.23 -21.95 -10.62
C ASP A 164 20.80 -20.72 -11.45
N PHE A 165 21.58 -20.35 -12.48
CA PHE A 165 21.20 -19.29 -13.41
C PHE A 165 19.92 -19.63 -14.20
N CYS A 166 19.72 -20.89 -14.58
CA CYS A 166 18.53 -21.35 -15.30
C CYS A 166 17.28 -21.46 -14.41
N ASP A 167 17.41 -21.31 -13.09
CA ASP A 167 16.26 -21.27 -12.17
C ASP A 167 15.58 -19.90 -12.20
N TRP A 168 14.82 -19.69 -13.28
CA TRP A 168 14.06 -18.47 -13.48
C TRP A 168 12.94 -18.29 -12.45
N ASN A 169 12.43 -19.38 -11.85
CA ASN A 169 11.42 -19.32 -10.79
C ASN A 169 11.99 -18.68 -9.53
N LYS A 170 13.19 -19.10 -9.11
CA LYS A 170 13.92 -18.47 -7.99
C LYS A 170 14.21 -16.99 -8.26
N ARG A 171 14.51 -16.62 -9.51
CA ARG A 171 14.64 -15.21 -9.91
C ARG A 171 13.31 -14.48 -9.82
N PHE A 172 12.23 -15.05 -10.35
CA PHE A 172 10.92 -14.42 -10.32
C PHE A 172 10.39 -14.24 -8.89
N SER A 173 10.62 -15.19 -7.99
CA SER A 173 10.29 -15.03 -6.56
C SER A 173 11.03 -13.85 -5.89
N ARG A 174 12.22 -13.47 -6.38
CA ARG A 174 12.89 -12.24 -5.94
C ARG A 174 12.19 -10.98 -6.47
N VAL A 175 11.65 -11.03 -7.69
CA VAL A 175 10.82 -9.95 -8.27
C VAL A 175 9.56 -9.75 -7.43
N GLU A 176 8.81 -10.81 -7.14
CA GLU A 176 7.59 -10.74 -6.33
C GLU A 176 7.87 -10.13 -4.96
N LYS A 177 8.92 -10.62 -4.28
CA LYS A 177 9.36 -10.09 -2.97
C LYS A 177 9.79 -8.63 -3.04
N ALA A 178 10.40 -8.19 -4.13
CA ALA A 178 10.82 -6.80 -4.31
C ALA A 178 9.62 -5.86 -4.48
N ILE A 179 8.55 -6.32 -5.13
CA ILE A 179 7.35 -5.52 -5.40
C ILE A 179 6.39 -5.54 -4.19
N THR A 180 5.95 -6.72 -3.74
CA THR A 180 4.89 -6.82 -2.70
C THR A 180 5.42 -7.18 -1.32
N GLY A 181 6.67 -7.61 -1.18
CA GLY A 181 7.16 -8.21 0.07
C GLY A 181 7.10 -7.27 1.29
N ARG A 182 7.20 -5.95 1.10
CA ARG A 182 6.98 -4.97 2.18
C ARG A 182 5.50 -4.85 2.54
N LEU A 183 4.62 -4.75 1.53
CA LEU A 183 3.17 -4.72 1.72
C LEU A 183 2.68 -5.98 2.45
N ASP A 184 3.11 -7.17 2.03
CA ASP A 184 2.76 -8.45 2.65
C ASP A 184 3.10 -8.48 4.16
N LYS A 185 4.28 -7.96 4.53
CA LYS A 185 4.70 -7.86 5.94
C LYS A 185 3.80 -6.93 6.73
N ARG A 186 3.43 -5.78 6.14
CA ARG A 186 2.55 -4.80 6.79
C ARG A 186 1.12 -5.30 6.94
N LEU A 187 0.57 -5.96 5.93
CA LEU A 187 -0.76 -6.59 5.99
C LEU A 187 -0.82 -7.61 7.12
N LYS A 188 0.16 -8.52 7.20
CA LYS A 188 0.25 -9.49 8.31
C LYS A 188 0.36 -8.82 9.68
N ALA A 189 1.10 -7.72 9.79
CA ALA A 189 1.21 -6.97 11.03
C ALA A 189 -0.12 -6.32 11.43
N LEU A 190 -0.84 -5.76 10.45
CA LEU A 190 -2.15 -5.14 10.65
C LEU A 190 -3.22 -6.17 11.04
N GLU A 191 -3.23 -7.37 10.43
CA GLU A 191 -4.13 -8.46 10.83
C GLU A 191 -3.92 -8.92 12.27
N ARG A 192 -2.65 -9.11 12.68
CA ARG A 192 -2.32 -9.44 14.07
C ARG A 192 -2.78 -8.34 15.02
N HIS A 193 -2.72 -7.08 14.59
CA HIS A 193 -3.19 -5.95 15.39
C HIS A 193 -4.72 -5.88 15.44
N LYS A 194 -5.42 -6.22 14.34
CA LYS A 194 -6.88 -6.38 14.29
C LYS A 194 -7.34 -7.38 15.35
N GLN A 195 -6.71 -8.55 15.42
CA GLN A 195 -7.03 -9.58 16.42
C GLN A 195 -6.91 -9.04 17.86
N LYS A 196 -5.90 -8.21 18.14
CA LYS A 196 -5.75 -7.55 19.44
C LYS A 196 -6.85 -6.52 19.72
N CYS A 197 -7.29 -5.79 18.70
CA CYS A 197 -8.38 -4.83 18.82
C CYS A 197 -9.72 -5.52 19.07
N VAL A 198 -10.01 -6.62 18.34
CA VAL A 198 -11.20 -7.46 18.56
C VAL A 198 -11.20 -8.08 19.95
N GLY A 199 -10.07 -8.67 20.37
CA GLY A 199 -9.96 -9.24 21.72
C GLY A 199 -9.98 -8.19 22.83
N PHE A 200 -9.72 -6.92 22.53
CA PHE A 200 -9.93 -5.81 23.46
C PHE A 200 -11.40 -5.40 23.52
N GLU A 201 -12.06 -5.24 22.37
CA GLU A 201 -13.48 -4.92 22.25
C GLU A 201 -14.36 -5.90 23.03
N GLN A 202 -14.12 -7.21 22.90
CA GLN A 202 -14.84 -8.25 23.65
C GLN A 202 -14.70 -8.16 25.18
N LYS A 203 -13.69 -7.43 25.69
CA LYS A 203 -13.43 -7.23 27.12
C LYS A 203 -13.97 -5.91 27.65
N ILE A 204 -14.48 -5.04 26.79
CA ILE A 204 -15.07 -3.76 27.19
C ILE A 204 -16.43 -4.04 27.84
N SER A 205 -16.67 -3.43 29.00
CA SER A 205 -17.97 -3.52 29.65
C SER A 205 -19.03 -2.78 28.84
N ARG A 206 -20.24 -3.35 28.75
CA ARG A 206 -21.34 -2.83 27.90
C ARG A 206 -21.79 -1.41 28.28
N ASP A 207 -21.56 -0.99 29.52
CA ASP A 207 -21.84 0.36 30.02
C ASP A 207 -20.80 1.40 29.60
N ASN A 208 -19.64 0.98 29.07
CA ASN A 208 -18.59 1.86 28.59
C ASN A 208 -18.72 2.11 27.07
N LEU A 209 -19.77 2.87 26.72
CA LEU A 209 -20.12 3.17 25.33
C LEU A 209 -19.00 3.86 24.56
N ASP A 210 -18.25 4.76 25.20
CA ASP A 210 -17.16 5.51 24.56
C ASP A 210 -15.99 4.61 24.16
N ALA A 211 -15.57 3.72 25.06
CA ALA A 211 -14.50 2.78 24.77
C ALA A 211 -14.92 1.79 23.68
N MET A 212 -16.17 1.33 23.70
CA MET A 212 -16.72 0.42 22.70
C MET A 212 -16.80 1.10 21.32
N ALA A 213 -17.31 2.33 21.25
CA ALA A 213 -17.34 3.12 20.02
C ALA A 213 -15.93 3.38 19.46
N SER A 214 -14.96 3.67 20.34
CA SER A 214 -13.56 3.85 19.96
C SER A 214 -12.93 2.57 19.38
N ALA A 215 -13.17 1.42 20.02
CA ALA A 215 -12.68 0.13 19.53
C ALA A 215 -13.31 -0.24 18.18
N ASN A 216 -14.62 -0.02 18.01
CA ASN A 216 -15.32 -0.28 16.75
C ASN A 216 -14.80 0.59 15.60
N ARG A 217 -14.59 1.90 15.83
CA ARG A 217 -13.96 2.79 14.84
C ARG A 217 -12.56 2.30 14.45
N CYS A 218 -11.75 1.91 15.43
CA CYS A 218 -10.42 1.36 15.19
C CYS A 218 -10.47 0.08 14.34
N ILE A 219 -11.35 -0.87 14.66
CA ILE A 219 -11.50 -2.12 13.90
C ILE A 219 -11.99 -1.84 12.47
N SER A 220 -12.91 -0.89 12.32
CA SER A 220 -13.42 -0.47 11.01
C SER A 220 -12.33 0.13 10.12
N GLY A 221 -11.50 1.04 10.66
CA GLY A 221 -10.35 1.60 9.93
C GLY A 221 -9.34 0.54 9.49
N ILE A 222 -9.08 -0.43 10.38
CA ILE A 222 -8.20 -1.56 10.08
C ILE A 222 -8.78 -2.41 8.94
N ASN A 223 -10.07 -2.72 8.97
CA ASN A 223 -10.73 -3.49 7.91
C ASN A 223 -10.66 -2.80 6.55
N GLU A 224 -10.89 -1.48 6.52
CA GLU A 224 -10.79 -0.69 5.30
C GLU A 224 -9.37 -0.70 4.73
N SER A 225 -8.36 -0.53 5.58
CA SER A 225 -6.95 -0.55 5.18
C SER A 225 -6.49 -1.93 4.70
N LEU A 226 -6.93 -3.01 5.36
CA LEU A 226 -6.69 -4.38 4.91
C LEU A 226 -7.34 -4.63 3.55
N ARG A 227 -8.59 -4.20 3.36
CA ARG A 227 -9.30 -4.34 2.08
C ARG A 227 -8.51 -3.69 0.95
N LYS A 228 -8.10 -2.43 1.11
CA LYS A 228 -7.30 -1.70 0.11
C LYS A 228 -6.01 -2.43 -0.22
N GLY A 229 -5.23 -2.82 0.79
CA GLY A 229 -3.96 -3.49 0.56
C GLY A 229 -4.11 -4.88 -0.06
N TYR A 230 -5.16 -5.63 0.27
CA TYR A 230 -5.45 -6.92 -0.38
C TYR A 230 -5.95 -6.76 -1.81
N THR A 231 -6.68 -5.70 -2.14
CA THR A 231 -7.03 -5.38 -3.53
C THR A 231 -5.76 -5.15 -4.36
N VAL A 232 -4.84 -4.32 -3.86
CA VAL A 232 -3.52 -4.10 -4.50
C VAL A 232 -2.75 -5.41 -4.64
N ARG A 233 -2.78 -6.26 -3.61
CA ARG A 233 -2.10 -7.55 -3.63
C ARG A 233 -2.68 -8.49 -4.70
N SER A 234 -4.01 -8.49 -4.86
CA SER A 234 -4.72 -9.24 -5.89
C SER A 234 -4.32 -8.80 -7.30
N TYR A 235 -4.20 -7.49 -7.55
CA TYR A 235 -3.70 -6.96 -8.82
C TYR A 235 -2.27 -7.41 -9.09
N ALA A 236 -1.42 -7.44 -8.06
CA ALA A 236 -0.07 -7.96 -8.20
C ALA A 236 -0.04 -9.45 -8.54
N ASP A 237 -0.93 -10.27 -7.97
CA ASP A 237 -1.01 -11.71 -8.31
C ASP A 237 -1.35 -11.92 -9.79
N ILE A 238 -2.32 -11.16 -10.33
CA ILE A 238 -2.70 -11.22 -11.75
C ILE A 238 -1.52 -10.75 -12.61
N ALA A 239 -0.91 -9.61 -12.27
CA ALA A 239 0.24 -9.08 -12.99
C ALA A 239 1.44 -10.05 -13.01
N PHE A 240 1.68 -10.74 -11.89
CA PHE A 240 2.73 -11.75 -11.78
C PHE A 240 2.43 -12.99 -12.62
N ALA A 241 1.18 -13.43 -12.68
CA ALA A 241 0.76 -14.52 -13.57
C ALA A 241 1.02 -14.16 -15.03
N ASN A 242 0.56 -12.97 -15.48
CA ASN A 242 0.80 -12.49 -16.84
C ASN A 242 2.31 -12.39 -17.16
N ALA A 243 3.10 -11.85 -16.25
CA ALA A 243 4.55 -11.73 -16.44
C ALA A 243 5.23 -13.11 -16.54
N ARG A 244 4.81 -14.10 -15.73
CA ARG A 244 5.30 -15.48 -15.83
C ARG A 244 5.00 -16.10 -17.19
N GLU A 245 3.78 -15.94 -17.70
CA GLU A 245 3.38 -16.47 -19.00
C GLU A 245 4.26 -15.93 -20.14
N ARG A 246 4.69 -14.66 -20.05
CA ARG A 246 5.63 -14.07 -21.02
C ARG A 246 7.06 -14.55 -20.86
N ILE A 247 7.54 -14.70 -19.61
CA ILE A 247 8.93 -15.06 -19.30
C ILE A 247 9.21 -16.54 -19.58
N MET A 248 8.30 -17.42 -19.17
CA MET A 248 8.48 -18.87 -19.20
C MET A 248 8.96 -19.42 -20.55
N PRO A 249 8.31 -19.13 -21.71
CA PRO A 249 8.75 -19.69 -22.98
C PRO A 249 10.15 -19.21 -23.40
N ILE A 250 10.52 -17.98 -23.03
CA ILE A 250 11.83 -17.38 -23.34
C ILE A 250 12.91 -18.08 -22.53
N GLU A 251 12.73 -18.19 -21.22
CA GLU A 251 13.70 -18.82 -20.31
C GLU A 251 13.83 -20.32 -20.60
N GLN A 252 12.74 -21.02 -20.93
CA GLN A 252 12.78 -22.44 -21.30
C GLN A 252 13.63 -22.66 -22.56
N LYS A 253 13.43 -21.83 -23.59
CA LYS A 253 14.24 -21.88 -24.81
C LYS A 253 15.72 -21.57 -24.54
N GLN A 254 16.01 -20.57 -23.73
CA GLN A 254 17.38 -20.19 -23.37
C GLN A 254 18.09 -21.28 -22.55
N LYS A 255 17.37 -21.90 -21.61
CA LYS A 255 17.83 -23.04 -20.83
C LYS A 255 18.26 -24.19 -21.74
N GLU A 256 17.42 -24.55 -22.71
CA GLU A 256 17.74 -25.62 -23.67
C GLU A 256 19.00 -25.31 -24.50
N ILE A 257 19.17 -24.06 -24.93
CA ILE A 257 20.36 -23.60 -25.67
C ILE A 257 21.61 -23.72 -24.78
N LEU A 258 21.55 -23.24 -23.54
CA LEU A 258 22.67 -23.28 -22.60
C LEU A 258 23.08 -24.71 -22.26
N TYR A 259 22.13 -25.61 -22.00
CA TYR A 259 22.48 -27.01 -21.72
C TYR A 259 23.08 -27.72 -22.93
N LYS A 260 22.66 -27.37 -24.16
CA LYS A 260 23.29 -27.90 -25.38
C LYS A 260 24.74 -27.42 -25.55
N SER A 261 25.07 -26.20 -25.12
CA SER A 261 26.43 -25.67 -25.23
C SER A 261 27.41 -26.19 -24.17
N ILE A 262 26.91 -26.87 -23.13
CA ILE A 262 27.72 -27.38 -22.00
C ILE A 262 27.97 -28.90 -22.11
N ARG A 263 27.16 -29.60 -22.89
CA ARG A 263 27.37 -31.02 -23.21
C ARG A 263 28.59 -31.17 -24.11
#